data_AF-L7KPG2-F1
#
_entry.id   AF-L7KPG2-F1
#
_cell.length_a   1.000
_cell.length_b   1.000
_cell.length_c   1.000
_cell.angle_alpha   90.00
_cell.angle_beta   90.00
_cell.angle_gamma   90.00
#
_symmetry.space_group_name_H-M   'P 1'
#
loop_
_entity.id
_entity.type
_entity.pdbx_description
1 polymer ?
#
loop_
_entity_poly.entity_id
_entity_poly.type
_entity_poly.pdbx_seq_one_letter_code
_entity_poly.pdbx_strand_id
1 'polypeptide(L)'
;MAQLSRRSVVAGLGGLAAIGGFAACASSSTTTVTTAAPASKPSTEDVKLGAVLLGTQAGPPPSPTRTGISTAVTVEGKTYIVDCGRGATTQYVRSGLRFRSLQAIFLTHLHADHLADYFNFFLLAGNVPNRAHDDNLGETIRVYGPGGAGGLPPAFGGS
;
A
#
# COMPACT_ATOMS: atom_id res chain seq x y z
N MET A 1 -29.58 -9.83 -38.61
CA MET A 1 -28.69 -10.12 -39.75
C MET A 1 -27.46 -9.23 -39.56
N ALA A 2 -26.41 -9.66 -38.85
CA ALA A 2 -25.31 -10.56 -39.28
C ALA A 2 -24.59 -9.97 -40.52
N GLN A 3 -23.28 -9.67 -40.58
CA GLN A 3 -22.12 -10.34 -39.97
C GLN A 3 -20.81 -9.49 -39.97
N LEU A 4 -19.94 -9.84 -39.01
CA LEU A 4 -18.45 -9.99 -38.95
C LEU A 4 -17.51 -8.95 -39.61
N SER A 5 -16.57 -8.36 -38.87
CA SER A 5 -15.39 -8.89 -38.15
C SER A 5 -14.20 -9.22 -39.06
N ARG A 6 -13.11 -8.44 -38.88
CA ARG A 6 -11.83 -8.58 -39.58
C ARG A 6 -10.87 -9.40 -38.72
N ARG A 7 -10.67 -10.64 -39.17
CA ARG A 7 -9.54 -11.59 -39.00
C ARG A 7 -8.23 -10.91 -38.53
N SER A 8 -7.45 -11.51 -37.62
CA SER A 8 -6.76 -12.77 -37.90
C SER A 8 -6.58 -13.71 -36.70
N VAL A 9 -6.80 -14.99 -37.00
CA VAL A 9 -6.48 -16.19 -36.22
C VAL A 9 -5.07 -16.65 -36.61
N VAL A 10 -4.25 -17.06 -35.63
CA VAL A 10 -3.19 -18.04 -35.82
C VAL A 10 -3.33 -19.10 -34.74
N ALA A 11 -3.29 -20.34 -35.20
CA ALA A 11 -3.48 -21.59 -34.47
C ALA A 11 -2.19 -22.09 -33.82
N GLY A 12 -2.35 -22.97 -32.82
CA GLY A 12 -1.27 -23.81 -32.29
C GLY A 12 -1.78 -24.77 -31.22
N LEU A 13 -2.28 -25.94 -31.66
CA LEU A 13 -2.58 -27.11 -30.83
C LEU A 13 -1.31 -27.97 -30.66
N GLY A 14 -1.12 -28.55 -29.49
CA GLY A 14 -0.23 -29.69 -29.26
C GLY A 14 -0.45 -30.34 -27.88
N GLY A 15 -1.20 -31.45 -27.84
CA GLY A 15 -1.21 -32.42 -26.72
C GLY A 15 0.10 -33.23 -26.70
N LEU A 16 0.39 -34.19 -25.81
CA LEU A 16 -0.41 -35.07 -24.95
C LEU A 16 0.49 -35.63 -23.82
N ALA A 17 -0.15 -36.28 -22.84
CA ALA A 17 0.36 -36.83 -21.58
C ALA A 17 1.43 -37.95 -21.64
N ALA A 18 2.15 -38.15 -20.52
CA ALA A 18 2.63 -39.46 -20.10
C ALA A 18 2.76 -39.53 -18.56
N ILE A 19 2.40 -40.70 -18.03
CA ILE A 19 2.20 -41.07 -16.63
C ILE A 19 3.40 -41.95 -16.21
N GLY A 20 3.84 -41.88 -14.95
CA GLY A 20 4.46 -43.02 -14.26
C GLY A 20 5.82 -42.77 -13.62
N GLY A 21 5.96 -43.24 -12.37
CA GLY A 21 7.27 -43.53 -11.76
C GLY A 21 7.41 -43.12 -10.30
N PHE A 22 6.86 -43.92 -9.37
CA PHE A 22 7.31 -43.94 -7.98
C PHE A 22 8.67 -44.66 -7.92
N ALA A 23 9.73 -43.99 -7.46
CA ALA A 23 10.97 -44.65 -7.07
C ALA A 23 11.81 -43.81 -6.09
N ALA A 24 11.84 -44.32 -4.85
CA ALA A 24 12.94 -44.33 -3.88
C ALA A 24 13.54 -43.02 -3.33
N CYS A 25 13.29 -42.83 -2.03
CA CYS A 25 14.00 -41.95 -1.11
C CYS A 25 15.46 -42.37 -0.93
N ALA A 26 16.42 -41.47 -1.19
CA ALA A 26 17.67 -41.31 -0.44
C ALA A 26 18.51 -40.18 -1.08
N SER A 27 18.25 -38.94 -0.69
CA SER A 27 19.17 -37.83 -0.98
C SER A 27 19.64 -37.26 0.35
N SER A 28 20.83 -37.68 0.75
CA SER A 28 21.58 -37.10 1.85
C SER A 28 21.76 -35.60 1.61
N SER A 29 20.99 -34.79 2.32
CA SER A 29 21.11 -33.33 2.30
C SER A 29 22.38 -32.94 3.04
N THR A 30 23.51 -32.97 2.32
CA THR A 30 24.73 -32.30 2.72
C THR A 30 24.39 -30.83 2.89
N THR A 31 24.24 -30.40 4.14
CA THR A 31 24.05 -29.00 4.49
C THR A 31 25.39 -28.32 4.26
N THR A 32 25.60 -27.81 3.05
CA THR A 32 26.61 -26.80 2.80
C THR A 32 26.19 -25.57 3.59
N VAL A 33 26.87 -25.31 4.70
CA VAL A 33 26.81 -24.01 5.37
C VAL A 33 27.42 -23.01 4.38
N THR A 34 26.58 -22.41 3.55
CA THR A 34 26.96 -21.23 2.80
C THR A 34 27.17 -20.13 3.83
N THR A 35 28.43 -19.89 4.20
CA THR A 35 28.84 -18.67 4.89
C THR A 35 28.24 -17.50 4.12
N ALA A 36 27.27 -16.82 4.73
CA ALA A 36 26.63 -15.65 4.15
C ALA A 36 27.75 -14.68 3.74
N ALA A 37 27.80 -14.35 2.45
CA ALA A 37 28.69 -13.32 1.95
C ALA A 37 28.45 -12.04 2.79
N PRO A 38 29.50 -11.33 3.20
CA PRO A 38 29.33 -10.06 3.92
C PRO A 38 28.42 -9.17 3.07
N ALA A 39 27.32 -8.72 3.67
CA ALA A 39 26.37 -7.83 3.01
C ALA A 39 27.16 -6.68 2.36
N SER A 40 27.10 -6.58 1.03
CA SER A 40 27.68 -5.45 0.31
C SER A 40 27.11 -4.18 0.94
N LYS A 41 27.99 -3.24 1.32
CA LYS A 41 27.56 -1.91 1.76
C LYS A 41 26.53 -1.39 0.74
N PRO A 42 25.38 -0.86 1.17
CA PRO A 42 24.42 -0.30 0.23
C PRO A 42 25.16 0.74 -0.61
N SER A 43 25.07 0.58 -1.93
CA SER A 43 25.61 1.54 -2.89
C SER A 43 25.10 2.92 -2.50
N THR A 44 26.02 3.87 -2.30
CA THR A 44 25.72 5.27 -2.01
C THR A 44 25.25 5.96 -3.29
N GLU A 45 24.13 5.49 -3.84
CA GLU A 45 23.33 6.30 -4.75
C GLU A 45 22.48 7.22 -3.89
N ASP A 46 22.40 8.50 -4.25
CA ASP A 46 21.62 9.49 -3.49
C ASP A 46 20.14 9.13 -3.53
N VAL A 47 19.64 8.52 -2.45
CA VAL A 47 18.22 8.18 -2.32
C VAL A 47 17.43 9.48 -2.16
N LYS A 48 16.51 9.76 -3.09
CA LYS A 48 15.60 10.90 -3.03
C LYS A 48 14.53 10.65 -1.96
N LEU A 49 14.80 11.17 -0.77
CA LEU A 49 13.91 11.17 0.39
C LEU A 49 13.26 12.55 0.59
N GLY A 50 11.98 12.58 0.93
CA GLY A 50 11.27 13.80 1.27
C GLY A 50 10.10 13.57 2.23
N ALA A 51 9.59 14.67 2.80
CA ALA A 51 8.39 14.66 3.62
C ALA A 51 7.55 15.93 3.38
N VAL A 52 6.23 15.78 3.39
CA VAL A 52 5.26 16.87 3.29
C VAL A 52 4.29 16.76 4.46
N LEU A 53 4.16 17.83 5.23
CA LEU A 53 3.19 17.94 6.32
C LEU A 53 1.83 18.33 5.72
N LEU A 54 0.98 17.34 5.48
CA LEU A 54 -0.35 17.56 4.92
C LEU A 54 -1.28 18.22 5.94
N GLY A 55 -1.09 17.92 7.23
CA GLY A 55 -1.72 18.63 8.33
C GLY A 55 -1.00 18.39 9.65
N THR A 56 -1.18 19.33 10.57
CA THR A 56 -0.41 19.44 11.82
C THR A 56 -1.30 19.72 13.04
N GLN A 57 -2.63 19.65 12.88
CA GLN A 57 -3.55 19.75 14.01
C GLN A 57 -3.59 18.43 14.78
N ALA A 58 -3.31 18.49 16.09
CA ALA A 58 -3.57 17.41 17.03
C ALA A 58 -4.99 17.49 17.59
N GLY A 59 -5.60 16.35 17.87
CA GLY A 59 -6.89 16.23 18.55
C GLY A 59 -8.10 16.26 17.59
N PRO A 60 -9.24 15.65 17.99
CA PRO A 60 -10.51 15.69 17.26
C PRO A 60 -11.09 17.08 16.95
N PRO A 61 -10.95 18.10 17.82
CA PRO A 61 -11.59 19.40 17.57
C PRO A 61 -11.11 20.06 16.27
N PRO A 62 -12.02 20.63 15.46
CA PRO A 62 -11.64 21.30 14.23
C PRO A 62 -10.81 22.57 14.51
N SER A 63 -9.94 22.91 13.57
CA SER A 63 -9.14 24.12 13.60
C SER A 63 -9.42 24.98 12.36
N PRO A 64 -9.56 26.31 12.50
CA PRO A 64 -9.80 27.20 11.37
C PRO A 64 -8.56 27.36 10.47
N THR A 65 -7.35 27.12 10.99
CA THR A 65 -6.09 27.40 10.29
C THR A 65 -5.28 26.15 9.96
N ARG A 66 -5.63 24.99 10.51
CA ARG A 66 -4.90 23.74 10.32
C ARG A 66 -5.82 22.58 9.95
N THR A 67 -5.33 21.72 9.06
CA THR A 67 -5.89 20.39 8.75
C THR A 67 -5.45 19.37 9.79
N GLY A 68 -6.20 18.27 9.90
CA GLY A 68 -5.91 17.16 10.81
C GLY A 68 -4.55 16.53 10.53
N ILE A 69 -3.96 15.90 11.54
CA ILE A 69 -2.63 15.30 11.46
C ILE A 69 -2.50 14.33 10.27
N SER A 70 -1.52 14.57 9.41
CA SER A 70 -1.17 13.69 8.30
C SER A 70 0.16 14.11 7.70
N THR A 71 1.03 13.13 7.43
CA THR A 71 2.33 13.35 6.77
C THR A 71 2.48 12.43 5.58
N ALA A 72 2.92 12.97 4.44
CA ALA A 72 3.36 12.18 3.30
C ALA A 72 4.87 12.06 3.31
N VAL A 73 5.40 10.83 3.30
CA VAL A 73 6.82 10.53 3.13
C VAL A 73 7.04 10.07 1.70
N THR A 74 8.05 10.62 1.03
CA THR A 74 8.41 10.24 -0.33
C THR A 74 9.78 9.57 -0.38
N VAL A 75 9.87 8.44 -1.06
CA VAL A 75 11.13 7.69 -1.26
C VAL A 75 11.16 7.25 -2.72
N GLU A 76 12.15 7.72 -3.49
CA GLU A 76 12.29 7.35 -4.91
C GLU A 76 11.00 7.54 -5.72
N GLY A 77 10.31 8.66 -5.49
CA GLY A 77 9.05 8.98 -6.18
C GLY A 77 7.82 8.19 -5.71
N LYS A 78 7.97 7.27 -4.76
CA LYS A 78 6.86 6.57 -4.08
C LYS A 78 6.41 7.34 -2.87
N THR A 79 5.11 7.35 -2.59
CA THR A 79 4.53 8.07 -1.44
C THR A 79 3.95 7.11 -0.41
N TYR A 80 4.17 7.42 0.85
CA TYR A 80 3.63 6.72 2.01
C TYR A 80 2.93 7.73 2.91
N ILE A 81 1.73 7.42 3.40
CA ILE A 81 0.97 8.31 4.26
C ILE A 81 1.03 7.81 5.69
N VAL A 82 1.34 8.71 6.63
CA VAL A 82 1.23 8.47 8.06
C VAL A 82 0.06 9.31 8.57
N ASP A 83 -0.97 8.62 9.04
CA ASP A 83 -2.27 9.12 9.45
C ASP A 83 -3.06 9.86 8.35
N CYS A 84 -4.39 9.81 8.47
CA CYS A 84 -5.35 10.38 7.54
C CYS A 84 -6.31 11.31 8.29
N GLY A 85 -5.77 12.32 8.96
CA GLY A 85 -6.58 13.34 9.61
C GLY A 85 -7.37 14.20 8.62
N ARG A 86 -8.37 14.92 9.13
CA ARG A 86 -9.30 15.74 8.34
C ARG A 86 -8.59 16.61 7.29
N GLY A 87 -8.95 16.41 6.03
CA GLY A 87 -8.45 17.18 4.89
C GLY A 87 -7.14 16.67 4.29
N ALA A 88 -6.60 15.54 4.78
CA ALA A 88 -5.38 14.92 4.25
C ALA A 88 -5.44 14.70 2.73
N THR A 89 -6.53 14.17 2.19
CA THR A 89 -6.73 13.92 0.75
C THR A 89 -6.69 15.22 -0.06
N THR A 90 -7.30 16.29 0.45
CA THR A 90 -7.26 17.61 -0.20
C THR A 90 -5.85 18.18 -0.19
N GLN A 91 -5.16 18.07 0.95
CA GLN A 91 -3.80 18.56 1.12
C GLN A 91 -2.79 17.75 0.29
N TYR A 92 -3.03 16.45 0.13
CA TYR A 92 -2.25 15.56 -0.74
C TYR A 92 -2.24 16.10 -2.17
N VAL A 93 -3.41 16.37 -2.75
CA VAL A 93 -3.52 16.95 -4.09
C VAL A 93 -2.90 18.36 -4.15
N ARG A 94 -3.12 19.20 -3.13
CA ARG A 94 -2.53 20.55 -3.06
C ARG A 94 -1.00 20.54 -3.02
N SER A 95 -0.40 19.49 -2.47
CA SER A 95 1.06 19.32 -2.43
C SER A 95 1.68 18.89 -3.77
N GLY A 96 0.85 18.63 -4.80
CA GLY A 96 1.31 18.17 -6.10
C GLY A 96 1.66 16.68 -6.16
N LEU A 97 1.43 15.94 -5.06
CA LEU A 97 1.58 14.49 -5.03
C LEU A 97 0.50 13.81 -5.87
N ARG A 98 0.86 12.68 -6.47
CA ARG A 98 0.01 11.91 -7.38
C ARG A 98 -0.53 10.69 -6.66
N PHE A 99 -1.80 10.35 -6.82
CA PHE A 99 -2.37 9.15 -6.22
C PHE A 99 -1.75 7.87 -6.76
N ARG A 100 -1.31 7.88 -8.02
CA ARG A 100 -0.57 6.76 -8.61
C ARG A 100 0.73 6.42 -7.86
N SER A 101 1.35 7.37 -7.17
CA SER A 101 2.57 7.12 -6.40
C SER A 101 2.31 6.59 -4.99
N LEU A 102 1.06 6.62 -4.50
CA LEU A 102 0.72 6.13 -3.16
C LEU A 102 0.94 4.62 -3.08
N GLN A 103 1.74 4.17 -2.11
CA GLN A 103 2.09 2.77 -1.92
C GLN A 103 1.47 2.15 -0.68
N ALA A 104 1.41 2.93 0.41
CA ALA A 104 0.85 2.47 1.66
C ALA A 104 0.36 3.62 2.54
N ILE A 105 -0.55 3.28 3.44
CA ILE A 105 -1.05 4.12 4.53
C ILE A 105 -0.71 3.44 5.85
N PHE A 106 -0.20 4.21 6.81
CA PHE A 106 0.10 3.80 8.17
C PHE A 106 -0.78 4.61 9.13
N LEU A 107 -1.66 3.92 9.85
CA LEU A 107 -2.47 4.50 10.91
C LEU A 107 -1.76 4.24 12.24
N THR A 108 -1.38 5.30 12.94
CA THR A 108 -0.66 5.18 14.21
C THR A 108 -1.55 4.60 15.30
N HIS A 109 -2.82 5.00 15.32
CA HIS A 109 -3.86 4.49 16.20
C HIS A 109 -5.25 4.82 15.61
N LEU A 110 -6.33 4.40 16.30
CA LEU A 110 -7.71 4.49 15.79
C LEU A 110 -8.53 5.62 16.42
N HIS A 111 -7.91 6.77 16.70
CA HIS A 111 -8.67 7.98 17.03
C HIS A 111 -9.18 8.67 15.77
N ALA A 112 -10.37 9.28 15.88
CA ALA A 112 -11.05 9.89 14.75
C ALA A 112 -10.18 10.95 14.03
N ASP A 113 -9.39 11.74 14.75
CA ASP A 113 -8.49 12.74 14.17
C ASP A 113 -7.34 12.19 13.34
N HIS A 114 -7.04 10.89 13.47
CA HIS A 114 -6.02 10.19 12.69
C HIS A 114 -6.60 9.38 11.52
N LEU A 115 -7.93 9.17 11.47
CA LEU A 115 -8.59 8.35 10.44
C LEU A 115 -9.76 9.03 9.71
N ALA A 116 -10.15 10.25 10.10
CA ALA A 116 -11.33 10.94 9.59
C ALA A 116 -11.39 11.05 8.06
N ASP A 117 -10.24 11.12 7.39
CA ASP A 117 -10.13 11.28 5.94
C ASP A 117 -9.62 10.01 5.23
N TYR A 118 -9.44 8.91 5.97
CA TYR A 118 -8.90 7.64 5.46
C TYR A 118 -9.68 7.12 4.25
N PHE A 119 -11.02 7.06 4.35
CA PHE A 119 -11.85 6.54 3.27
C PHE A 119 -11.81 7.41 2.01
N ASN A 120 -11.54 8.71 2.15
CA ASN A 120 -11.52 9.63 1.02
C ASN A 120 -10.34 9.40 0.09
N PHE A 121 -9.22 8.84 0.58
CA PHE A 121 -8.13 8.37 -0.29
C PHE A 121 -8.59 7.30 -1.28
N PHE A 122 -9.60 6.49 -0.96
CA PHE A 122 -10.10 5.44 -1.85
C PHE A 122 -11.32 5.90 -2.64
N LEU A 123 -12.27 6.56 -1.97
CA LEU A 123 -13.52 6.99 -2.57
C LEU A 123 -13.30 8.07 -3.63
N LEU A 124 -12.38 9.00 -3.38
CA LEU A 124 -12.16 10.16 -4.26
C LEU A 124 -10.99 9.96 -5.23
N ALA A 125 -10.10 9.01 -4.98
CA ALA A 125 -8.94 8.76 -5.84
C ALA A 125 -8.89 7.38 -6.50
N GLY A 126 -9.79 6.45 -6.12
CA GLY A 126 -9.75 5.08 -6.64
C GLY A 126 -10.22 4.96 -8.09
N ASN A 127 -11.41 5.48 -8.40
CA ASN A 127 -12.05 5.31 -9.72
C ASN A 127 -12.50 6.63 -10.37
N VAL A 128 -12.27 7.75 -9.70
CA VAL A 128 -12.62 9.08 -10.20
C VAL A 128 -11.32 9.81 -10.51
N PRO A 129 -11.01 10.07 -11.79
CA PRO A 129 -9.83 10.86 -12.16
C PRO A 129 -9.86 12.20 -11.45
N ASN A 130 -8.78 12.53 -10.73
CA ASN A 130 -8.66 13.85 -10.13
C ASN A 130 -8.35 14.91 -11.22
N ARG A 131 -8.06 16.15 -10.82
CA ARG A 131 -7.81 17.29 -11.72
C ARG A 131 -6.81 17.05 -12.85
N ALA A 132 -5.94 16.04 -12.75
CA ALA A 132 -4.98 15.69 -13.81
C ALA A 132 -5.54 14.77 -14.93
N HIS A 133 -6.81 14.33 -14.85
CA HIS A 133 -7.47 13.40 -15.80
C HIS A 133 -6.83 12.00 -15.95
N ASP A 134 -5.62 11.78 -15.43
CA ASP A 134 -4.84 10.53 -15.54
C ASP A 134 -4.35 9.98 -14.17
N ASP A 135 -4.69 10.67 -13.08
CA ASP A 135 -4.26 10.33 -11.72
C ASP A 135 -5.37 9.64 -10.93
N ASN A 136 -5.13 8.37 -10.63
CA ASN A 136 -5.95 7.48 -9.84
C ASN A 136 -5.01 6.55 -9.04
N LEU A 137 -5.55 5.82 -8.07
CA LEU A 137 -4.82 4.73 -7.41
C LEU A 137 -4.36 3.70 -8.46
N GLY A 138 -3.07 3.36 -8.44
CA GLY A 138 -2.47 2.48 -9.46
C GLY A 138 -2.58 0.99 -9.12
N GLU A 139 -2.26 0.62 -7.88
CA GLU A 139 -2.25 -0.75 -7.37
C GLU A 139 -3.04 -0.83 -6.06
N THR A 140 -3.22 -2.04 -5.53
CA THR A 140 -3.76 -2.24 -4.19
C THR A 140 -2.90 -1.52 -3.15
N ILE A 141 -3.50 -0.56 -2.44
CA ILE A 141 -2.82 0.19 -1.38
C ILE A 141 -2.78 -0.67 -0.12
N ARG A 142 -1.56 -0.87 0.40
CA ARG A 142 -1.36 -1.55 1.69
C ARG A 142 -1.71 -0.62 2.83
N VAL A 143 -2.46 -1.11 3.81
CA VAL A 143 -2.84 -0.33 4.99
C VAL A 143 -2.35 -1.05 6.22
N TYR A 144 -1.55 -0.34 7.02
CA TYR A 144 -1.01 -0.79 8.29
C TYR A 144 -1.67 0.00 9.42
N GLY A 145 -2.02 -0.66 10.51
CA GLY A 145 -2.65 -0.05 11.67
C GLY A 145 -2.19 -0.69 12.96
N PRO A 146 -2.68 -0.22 14.12
CA PRO A 146 -2.40 -0.87 15.39
C PRO A 146 -2.95 -2.30 15.39
N GLY A 147 -2.30 -3.18 16.16
CA GLY A 147 -2.88 -4.48 16.49
C GLY A 147 -4.20 -4.34 17.26
N GLY A 148 -4.91 -5.45 17.46
CA GLY A 148 -6.11 -5.44 18.30
C GLY A 148 -5.79 -4.87 19.69
N ALA A 149 -6.68 -4.04 20.23
CA ALA A 149 -6.50 -3.38 21.53
C ALA A 149 -6.49 -4.36 22.74
N GLY A 150 -6.60 -5.67 22.48
CA GLY A 150 -6.92 -6.67 23.48
C GLY A 150 -8.39 -6.60 23.90
N GLY A 151 -8.79 -7.52 24.77
CA GLY A 151 -10.05 -7.40 25.50
C GLY A 151 -9.88 -6.45 26.67
N LEU A 152 -10.97 -5.78 27.06
CA LEU A 152 -11.01 -5.18 28.39
C LEU A 152 -10.84 -6.31 29.42
N PRO A 153 -10.15 -6.05 30.55
CA PRO A 153 -10.26 -6.93 31.70
C PRO A 153 -11.74 -7.14 32.05
N PRO A 154 -12.12 -8.30 32.62
CA PRO A 154 -13.48 -8.52 33.09
C PRO A 154 -13.96 -7.32 33.91
N ALA A 155 -15.08 -6.72 33.51
CA ALA A 155 -15.58 -5.49 34.15
C ALA A 155 -15.88 -5.70 35.64
N PHE A 156 -16.14 -6.95 36.03
CA PHE A 156 -16.32 -7.39 37.41
C PHE A 156 -15.66 -8.76 37.57
N GLY A 157 -14.98 -9.00 38.70
CA GLY A 157 -14.20 -10.20 39.01
C GLY A 157 -15.02 -11.47 39.24
N GLY A 158 -15.88 -11.83 38.29
CA GLY A 158 -16.57 -13.12 38.27
C GLY A 158 -15.66 -14.19 37.68
N SER A 159 -15.21 -15.11 38.54
CA SER A 159 -14.68 -16.43 38.17
C SER A 159 -15.80 -17.36 37.72
#